data_AF-A0A965I3N9-F1
#
_entry.id   AF-A0A965I3N9-F1
#
_cell.length_a   1.000
_cell.length_b   1.000
_cell.length_c   1.000
_cell.angle_alpha   90.00
_cell.angle_beta   90.00
_cell.angle_gamma   90.00
#
_symmetry.space_group_name_H-M   'P 1'
#
loop_
_entity.id
_entity.type
_entity.pdbx_description
1 polymer ?
#
loop_
_entity_poly.entity_id
_entity_poly.type
_entity_poly.pdbx_seq_one_letter_code
_entity_poly.pdbx_strand_id
1 'polypeptide(L)' 'LIIVCHFGVVMSQIQRAEGKGAKHTMRHSIDNLSLTHLSFNLENWSIHAVNFVP' A
#
# COMPACT_ATOMS: atom_id res chain seq x y z
N LEU A 1 1.96 -13.76 0.26
CA LEU A 1 3.32 -13.26 -0.03
C LEU A 1 3.63 -12.16 0.97
N ILE A 2 4.79 -12.20 1.62
CA ILE A 2 5.26 -11.11 2.50
C ILE A 2 6.47 -10.46 1.83
N ILE A 3 6.44 -9.14 1.70
CA ILE A 3 7.49 -8.35 1.06
C ILE A 3 8.00 -7.34 2.08
N VAL A 4 9.31 -7.35 2.35
CA VAL A 4 9.98 -6.33 3.17
C VAL A 4 10.67 -5.35 2.23
N CYS A 5 10.28 -4.09 2.29
CA CYS A 5 10.79 -3.06 1.40
C CYS A 5 10.67 -1.67 2.05
N HIS A 6 11.27 -0.67 1.40
CA HIS A 6 11.20 0.72 1.85
C HIS A 6 9.87 1.38 1.46
N PHE A 7 9.48 2.47 2.14
CA PHE A 7 8.17 3.12 1.97
C PHE A 7 7.85 3.47 0.51
N GLY A 8 8.84 3.86 -0.30
CA GLY A 8 8.62 4.20 -1.70
C GLY A 8 8.04 3.04 -2.53
N VAL A 9 8.46 1.80 -2.25
CA VAL A 9 7.90 0.61 -2.89
C VAL A 9 6.48 0.40 -2.39
N VAL A 10 6.22 0.51 -1.09
CA VAL A 10 4.87 0.40 -0.50
C VAL A 10 3.92 1.42 -1.14
N MET A 11 4.33 2.68 -1.26
CA MET A 11 3.54 3.75 -1.88
C MET A 11 3.19 3.45 -3.33
N SER A 12 4.13 2.91 -4.12
CA SER A 12 3.85 2.53 -5.51
C SER A 12 2.78 1.42 -5.59
N GLN A 13 2.74 0.50 -4.63
CA GLN A 13 1.73 -0.56 -4.59
C GLN A 13 0.37 -0.02 -4.14
N ILE A 14 0.32 0.91 -3.17
CA ILE A 14 -0.91 1.58 -2.78
C ILE A 14 -1.46 2.39 -3.96
N GLN A 15 -0.62 3.14 -4.68
CA GLN A 15 -1.04 3.90 -5.86
C GLN A 15 -1.67 2.99 -6.92
N ARG A 16 -1.03 1.86 -7.21
CA ARG A 16 -1.56 0.86 -8.13
C ARG A 16 -2.88 0.28 -7.65
N ALA A 17 -2.98 -0.02 -6.35
CA ALA A 17 -4.17 -0.61 -5.76
C ALA A 17 -5.36 0.37 -5.67
N GLU A 18 -5.10 1.65 -5.43
CA GLU A 18 -6.12 2.69 -5.42
C GLU A 18 -6.59 3.06 -6.84
N GLY A 19 -5.79 2.79 -7.88
CA GLY A 19 -6.07 3.20 -9.25
C GLY A 19 -6.07 4.73 -9.44
N LYS A 20 -5.32 5.46 -8.58
CA LYS A 20 -5.31 6.93 -8.53
C LYS A 20 -3.92 7.49 -8.82
N GLY A 21 -3.86 8.81 -8.99
CA GLY A 21 -2.60 9.51 -9.25
C GLY A 21 -1.71 9.61 -8.01
N ALA A 22 -0.39 9.73 -8.23
CA ALA A 22 0.62 9.79 -7.17
C ALA A 22 0.31 10.84 -6.08
N LYS A 23 -0.15 12.04 -6.45
CA LYS A 23 -0.51 13.10 -5.49
C LYS A 23 -1.57 12.63 -4.48
N HIS A 24 -2.52 11.80 -4.93
CA HIS A 24 -3.55 11.25 -4.05
C HIS A 24 -2.95 10.25 -3.08
N THR A 25 -2.11 9.33 -3.57
CA THR A 25 -1.48 8.31 -2.74
C THR A 25 -0.53 8.90 -1.71
N MET A 26 0.20 9.98 -2.04
CA MET A 26 1.14 10.68 -1.16
C MET A 26 0.52 11.24 0.14
N ARG A 27 -0.80 11.18 0.31
CA ARG A 27 -1.47 11.52 1.58
C ARG A 27 -1.34 10.44 2.67
N HIS A 28 -0.98 9.22 2.29
CA HIS A 28 -0.79 8.12 3.22
C HIS A 28 0.58 8.26 3.91
N SER A 29 0.59 8.20 5.24
CA SER A 29 1.82 8.04 6.02
C SER A 29 2.21 6.58 6.07
N ILE A 30 3.51 6.28 6.05
CA ILE A 30 4.06 4.93 6.21
C ILE A 30 5.17 4.99 7.24
N ASP A 31 4.88 4.51 8.44
CA ASP A 31 5.81 4.39 9.54
C ASP A 31 6.77 3.21 9.32
N ASN A 32 7.93 3.29 9.96
CA ASN A 32 8.87 2.18 9.95
C ASN A 32 8.24 0.94 10.58
N LEU A 33 8.50 -0.22 9.97
CA LEU A 33 8.00 -1.53 10.43
C LEU A 33 6.47 -1.67 10.42
N SER A 34 5.74 -0.76 9.79
CA SER A 34 4.29 -0.89 9.63
C SER A 34 3.93 -1.94 8.56
N LEU A 35 2.72 -2.48 8.67
CA LEU A 35 2.15 -3.45 7.75
C LEU A 35 1.13 -2.77 6.83
N THR A 36 1.26 -3.01 5.53
CA THR A 36 0.23 -2.71 4.53
C THR A 36 -0.27 -4.01 3.92
N HIS A 37 -1.58 -4.24 3.96
CA HIS A 37 -2.22 -5.47 3.49
C HIS A 37 -3.08 -5.18 2.26
N LEU A 38 -2.67 -5.77 1.14
CA LEU A 38 -3.34 -5.68 -0.15
C LEU A 38 -3.72 -7.09 -0.64
N SER A 39 -4.85 -7.20 -1.33
CA SER A 39 -5.17 -8.38 -2.13
C SER A 39 -5.48 -7.99 -3.57
N PHE A 40 -5.18 -8.89 -4.50
CA PHE A 40 -5.61 -8.77 -5.88
C PHE A 40 -6.46 -10.00 -6.21
N ASN A 41 -7.74 -9.79 -6.52
CA ASN A 41 -8.59 -10.81 -7.13
C ASN A 41 -8.66 -10.56 -8.63
N LEU A 42 -9.05 -11.57 -9.41
CA LEU A 42 -9.19 -11.62 -10.89
C LEU A 42 -8.84 -10.34 -11.68
N GLU A 43 -9.48 -9.20 -11.40
CA GLU A 43 -9.15 -7.91 -12.03
C GLU A 43 -9.05 -6.71 -11.06
N ASN A 44 -9.25 -6.91 -9.76
CA ASN A 44 -9.38 -5.79 -8.83
C ASN A 44 -8.45 -5.89 -7.61
N TRP A 45 -7.86 -4.76 -7.27
CA TRP A 45 -7.16 -4.59 -6.01
C TRP A 45 -8.14 -4.33 -4.88
N SER A 46 -7.79 -4.76 -3.68
CA SER A 46 -8.46 -4.40 -2.43
C SER A 46 -7.41 -4.04 -1.39
N ILE A 47 -7.64 -2.94 -0.68
CA ILE A 47 -6.77 -2.44 0.37
C ILE A 47 -7.44 -2.75 1.70
N HIS A 48 -6.84 -3.64 2.47
CA HIS A 48 -7.40 -4.09 3.76
C HIS A 48 -6.87 -3.26 4.92
N ALA A 49 -5.59 -2.91 4.86
CA ALA A 49 -4.93 -2.07 5.86
C ALA A 49 -3.79 -1.30 5.22
N VAL A 50 -3.58 -0.05 5.66
CA VAL A 50 -2.43 0.77 5.31
C VAL A 50 -1.82 1.26 6.61
N ASN A 51 -0.49 1.16 6.73
CA ASN A 51 0.26 1.67 7.88
C ASN A 51 -0.20 1.10 9.24
N PHE A 52 -0.52 -0.19 9.30
CA PHE A 52 -0.87 -0.82 10.57
C PHE A 52 0.40 -1.04 11.42
N VAL A 53 0.40 -0.52 12.63
CA VAL A 53 1.44 -0.75 13.64
C VAL A 53 0.78 -1.47 14.82
N PRO A 54 1.35 -2.58 15.33
CA PRO A 54 0.84 -3.29 16.50
C PRO A 54 0.81 -2.43 17.78
#